data_AF-A0A1L3MRD2-F1
#
_entry.id   AF-A0A1L3MRD2-F1
#
_cell.length_a   1.000
_cell.length_b   1.000
_cell.length_c   1.000
_cell.angle_alpha   90.00
_cell.angle_beta   90.00
_cell.angle_gamma   90.00
#
_symmetry.space_group_name_H-M   'P 1'
#
loop_
_entity.id
_entity.type
_entity.pdbx_description
1 polymer ?
#
loop_
_entity_poly.entity_id
_entity_poly.type
_entity_poly.pdbx_seq_one_letter_code
_entity_poly.pdbx_strand_id
1 'polypeptide(L)'
;MEKRTKWFLVGLFAIMTCLFFIKSYELFTIQEHVDGDGIGLTFLGVEMNEKVSISSIASYSIGFLLMGIVSLIISICIHFFIGGIHKKLKLEEREK
;
A
#
# COMPACT_ATOMS: atom_id res chain seq x y z
N MET A 1 -12.68 5.28 -18.15
CA MET A 1 -12.67 4.12 -17.25
C MET A 1 -14.09 3.90 -16.74
N GLU A 2 -14.63 2.68 -16.84
CA GLU A 2 -15.95 2.38 -16.29
C GLU A 2 -15.97 2.63 -14.78
N LYS A 3 -17.09 3.14 -14.25
CA LYS A 3 -17.25 3.37 -12.80
C LYS A 3 -16.87 2.14 -11.98
N ARG A 4 -17.20 0.94 -12.47
CA ARG A 4 -16.91 -0.35 -11.81
C ARG A 4 -15.40 -0.58 -11.69
N THR A 5 -14.65 -0.40 -12.78
CA THR A 5 -13.19 -0.53 -12.78
C THR A 5 -12.52 0.48 -11.84
N LYS A 6 -13.02 1.72 -11.75
CA LYS A 6 -12.48 2.72 -10.80
C LYS A 6 -12.61 2.24 -9.36
N TRP A 7 -13.81 1.82 -8.97
CA TRP A 7 -14.09 1.35 -7.61
C TRP A 7 -13.31 0.07 -7.28
N PHE A 8 -13.16 -0.82 -8.26
CA PHE A 8 -12.31 -2.00 -8.12
C PHE A 8 -10.84 -1.63 -7.84
N LEU A 9 -10.26 -0.70 -8.62
CA LEU A 9 -8.87 -0.25 -8.40
C LEU A 9 -8.71 0.45 -7.05
N VAL A 10 -9.61 1.34 -6.68
CA VAL A 10 -9.58 2.01 -5.36
C VAL A 10 -9.63 0.98 -4.23
N GLY A 11 -10.52 -0.01 -4.33
CA GLY A 11 -10.61 -1.11 -3.36
C GLY A 11 -9.32 -1.95 -3.30
N LEU A 12 -8.75 -2.30 -4.46
CA LEU A 12 -7.51 -3.06 -4.54
C LEU A 12 -6.35 -2.33 -3.85
N PHE A 13 -6.15 -1.04 -4.18
CA PHE A 13 -5.09 -0.24 -3.55
C PHE A 13 -5.34 -0.02 -2.05
N ALA A 14 -6.61 0.10 -1.62
CA ALA A 14 -6.93 0.19 -0.20
C ALA A 14 -6.57 -1.10 0.56
N ILE A 15 -6.88 -2.27 -0.01
CA ILE A 15 -6.49 -3.57 0.57
C ILE A 15 -4.97 -3.69 0.65
N MET A 16 -4.26 -3.35 -0.44
CA MET A 16 -2.79 -3.37 -0.46
C MET A 16 -2.18 -2.44 0.60
N THR A 17 -2.73 -1.24 0.76
CA THR A 17 -2.34 -0.31 1.81
C THR A 17 -2.49 -0.95 3.19
N CYS A 18 -3.65 -1.53 3.50
CA CYS A 18 -3.85 -2.21 4.79
C CYS A 18 -2.82 -3.33 5.03
N LEU A 19 -2.55 -4.16 4.02
CA LEU A 19 -1.57 -5.25 4.12
C LEU A 19 -0.15 -4.72 4.42
N PHE A 20 0.26 -3.64 3.75
CA PHE A 20 1.56 -3.02 3.99
C PHE A 20 1.66 -2.42 5.39
N PHE A 21 0.61 -1.77 5.89
CA PHE A 21 0.59 -1.23 7.25
C PHE A 21 0.62 -2.33 8.31
N ILE A 22 -0.15 -3.40 8.14
CA ILE A 22 -0.14 -4.56 9.06
C ILE A 22 1.27 -5.14 9.14
N LYS A 23 1.93 -5.35 7.99
CA LYS A 23 3.28 -5.92 7.95
C LYS A 23 4.33 -4.97 8.51
N SER A 24 4.23 -3.67 8.24
CA SER A 24 5.10 -2.67 8.86
C SER A 24 4.98 -2.72 10.39
N TYR A 25 3.75 -2.74 10.92
CA TYR A 25 3.49 -2.82 12.35
C TYR A 25 4.01 -4.12 12.97
N GLU A 26 3.73 -5.26 12.34
CA GLU A 26 4.23 -6.58 12.76
C GLU A 26 5.76 -6.57 12.89
N LEU A 27 6.49 -6.08 11.88
CA LEU A 27 7.94 -6.01 11.95
C LEU A 27 8.44 -5.06 13.05
N PHE A 28 7.76 -3.92 13.27
CA PHE A 28 8.08 -3.01 14.38
C PHE A 28 7.91 -3.69 15.75
N THR A 29 6.83 -4.45 15.94
CA THR A 29 6.59 -5.16 17.20
C THR A 29 7.55 -6.32 17.44
N ILE A 30 7.93 -7.03 16.37
CA ILE A 30 8.86 -8.15 16.45
C ILE A 30 10.26 -7.65 16.80
N GLN A 31 10.67 -6.50 16.26
CA GLN A 31 11.98 -5.88 16.52
C GLN A 31 12.28 -5.74 18.03
N GLU A 32 11.27 -5.47 18.86
CA GLU A 32 11.44 -5.32 20.32
C GLU A 32 11.66 -6.64 21.06
N HIS A 33 11.41 -7.79 20.42
CA HIS A 33 11.40 -9.12 21.04
C HIS A 33 12.28 -10.14 20.29
N VAL A 34 13.16 -9.69 19.37
CA VAL A 34 14.05 -10.61 18.64
C VAL A 34 15.25 -11.01 19.51
N ASP A 35 15.15 -12.17 20.15
CA ASP A 35 16.29 -12.88 20.74
C ASP A 35 16.90 -13.82 19.68
N GLY A 36 17.95 -13.37 18.97
CA GLY A 36 18.67 -14.24 18.02
C GLY A 36 19.36 -13.52 16.87
N ASP A 37 19.74 -14.30 15.85
CA ASP A 37 20.61 -13.88 14.74
C ASP A 37 19.84 -13.36 13.50
N GLY A 38 18.50 -13.19 13.61
CA GLY A 38 17.62 -12.66 12.58
C GLY A 38 16.24 -13.33 12.51
N ILE A 39 15.35 -12.79 11.65
CA ILE A 39 14.01 -13.35 11.37
C ILE A 39 13.84 -13.62 9.86
N GLY A 40 13.05 -14.63 9.51
CA GLY A 40 12.56 -14.80 8.14
C GLY A 40 11.49 -13.75 7.81
N LEU A 41 11.57 -13.15 6.63
CA LEU A 41 10.60 -12.14 6.20
C LEU A 41 9.66 -12.72 5.15
N THR A 42 8.37 -12.82 5.50
CA THR A 42 7.31 -13.31 4.60
C THR A 42 6.24 -12.24 4.40
N PHE A 43 5.87 -12.00 3.15
CA PHE A 43 4.81 -11.06 2.76
C PHE A 43 3.84 -11.75 1.80
N LEU A 44 2.53 -11.72 2.10
CA LEU A 44 1.49 -12.38 1.29
C LEU A 44 1.73 -13.89 1.05
N GLY A 45 2.35 -14.58 2.01
CA GLY A 45 2.68 -16.00 1.88
C GLY A 45 3.90 -16.29 0.99
N VAL A 46 4.59 -15.25 0.52
CA VAL A 46 5.85 -15.36 -0.23
C VAL A 46 7.00 -14.98 0.69
N GLU A 47 8.02 -15.83 0.77
CA GLU A 47 9.26 -15.53 1.46
C GLU A 47 10.05 -14.49 0.65
N MET A 48 10.22 -13.31 1.24
CA MET A 48 11.00 -12.22 0.65
C MET A 48 12.50 -12.42 0.93
N ASN A 49 12.80 -12.89 2.14
CA ASN A 49 14.18 -13.16 2.56
C ASN A 49 14.19 -14.20 3.69
N GLU A 50 15.02 -15.22 3.56
CA GLU A 50 15.16 -16.30 4.54
C GLU A 50 15.71 -15.80 5.88
N LYS A 51 16.57 -14.78 5.86
CA LYS A 51 17.18 -14.24 7.09
C LYS A 51 17.46 -12.74 6.98
N VAL A 52 16.71 -11.95 7.74
CA VAL A 52 16.91 -10.51 7.92
C VAL A 52 17.54 -10.28 9.29
N SER A 53 18.72 -9.64 9.32
CA SER A 53 19.38 -9.27 10.57
C SER A 53 18.55 -8.24 11.34
N ILE A 54 18.65 -8.25 12.68
CA ILE A 54 17.90 -7.32 13.55
C ILE A 54 18.09 -5.85 13.13
N SER A 55 19.33 -5.48 12.80
CA SER A 55 19.67 -4.13 12.34
C SER A 55 18.95 -3.71 11.06
N SER A 56 18.55 -4.68 10.22
CA SER A 56 17.86 -4.44 8.95
C SER A 56 16.34 -4.46 9.10
N ILE A 57 15.78 -5.08 10.15
CA ILE A 57 14.32 -5.20 10.35
C ILE A 57 13.66 -3.81 10.32
N ALA A 58 14.23 -2.83 11.02
CA ALA A 58 13.73 -1.46 11.04
C ALA A 58 13.65 -0.85 9.63
N SER A 59 14.66 -1.07 8.79
CA SER A 59 14.67 -0.58 7.40
C SER A 59 13.58 -1.25 6.56
N TYR A 60 13.33 -2.55 6.74
CA TYR A 60 12.21 -3.24 6.09
C TYR A 60 10.85 -2.73 6.58
N SER A 61 10.67 -2.50 7.89
CA SER A 61 9.44 -1.93 8.46
C SER A 61 9.12 -0.57 7.84
N ILE A 62 10.14 0.29 7.70
CA ILE A 62 10.01 1.61 7.07
C ILE A 62 9.73 1.46 5.57
N GLY A 63 10.36 0.50 4.89
CA GLY A 63 10.10 0.19 3.49
C GLY A 63 8.63 -0.18 3.24
N PHE A 64 8.07 -1.05 4.07
CA PHE A 64 6.65 -1.40 4.01
C PHE A 64 5.74 -0.22 4.35
N LEU A 65 6.11 0.62 5.32
CA LEU A 65 5.37 1.84 5.65
C LEU A 65 5.30 2.79 4.45
N LEU A 66 6.43 3.04 3.80
CA LEU A 66 6.52 3.91 2.62
C LEU A 66 5.70 3.35 1.46
N MET A 67 5.75 2.03 1.21
CA MET A 67 4.92 1.39 0.19
C MET A 67 3.42 1.53 0.50
N GLY A 68 3.02 1.40 1.77
CA GLY A 68 1.65 1.64 2.21
C GLY A 68 1.18 3.07 1.95
N ILE A 69 2.03 4.06 2.25
CA ILE A 69 1.76 5.50 1.99
C ILE A 69 1.63 5.76 0.49
N VAL A 70 2.56 5.26 -0.33
CA VAL A 70 2.50 5.42 -1.79
C VAL A 70 1.23 4.80 -2.36
N SER A 71 0.88 3.58 -1.93
CA SER A 71 -0.35 2.91 -2.31
C SER A 71 -1.60 3.74 -1.95
N LEU A 72 -1.60 4.38 -0.77
CA LEU A 72 -2.68 5.24 -0.31
C LEU A 72 -2.80 6.50 -1.18
N ILE A 73 -1.67 7.15 -1.50
CA ILE A 73 -1.63 8.32 -2.38
C ILE A 73 -2.20 7.97 -3.76
N ILE A 74 -1.80 6.83 -4.33
CA ILE A 74 -2.32 6.36 -5.62
C ILE A 74 -3.84 6.16 -5.56
N SER A 75 -4.35 5.53 -4.49
CA SER A 75 -5.79 5.34 -4.29
C SER A 75 -6.55 6.67 -4.26
N ILE A 76 -6.03 7.66 -3.53
CA ILE A 76 -6.60 9.01 -3.45
C ILE A 76 -6.56 9.70 -4.83
N CYS A 77 -5.43 9.64 -5.53
CA CYS A 77 -5.30 10.20 -6.87
C CYS A 77 -6.32 9.58 -7.83
N ILE A 78 -6.47 8.25 -7.85
CA ILE A 78 -7.48 7.58 -8.69
C ILE A 78 -8.89 8.06 -8.32
N HIS A 79 -9.19 8.20 -7.03
CA HIS A 79 -10.51 8.64 -6.59
C HIS A 79 -10.84 10.06 -7.06
N PHE A 80 -9.96 11.03 -6.77
CA PHE A 80 -10.16 12.46 -7.00
C PHE A 80 -9.91 12.89 -8.44
N PHE A 81 -8.76 12.52 -9.03
CA PHE A 81 -8.37 13.02 -10.34
C PHE A 81 -9.25 12.43 -11.46
N ILE A 82 -9.45 11.11 -11.45
CA ILE A 82 -10.24 10.45 -12.49
C ILE A 82 -11.74 10.71 -12.30
N GLY A 83 -12.19 10.89 -11.05
CA GLY A 83 -13.56 11.32 -10.75
C GLY A 83 -13.86 12.76 -11.21
N GLY A 84 -12.92 13.69 -11.00
CA GLY A 84 -13.06 15.10 -11.34
C GLY A 84 -13.04 15.36 -12.85
N ILE A 85 -12.12 14.74 -13.59
CA ILE A 85 -11.99 14.92 -15.05
C ILE A 85 -13.27 14.50 -15.78
N HIS A 86 -13.88 13.38 -15.38
CA HIS A 86 -15.11 12.90 -16.02
C HIS A 86 -16.31 13.83 -15.76
N LYS A 87 -16.36 14.50 -14.60
CA LYS A 87 -17.42 15.45 -14.28
C LYS A 87 -17.25 16.76 -15.07
N LYS A 88 -16.02 17.21 -15.28
CA LYS A 88 -15.71 18.44 -16.04
C LYS A 88 -16.03 18.29 -17.53
N LEU A 89 -15.60 17.20 -18.16
CA LEU A 89 -15.86 16.93 -19.59
C LEU A 89 -17.36 16.84 -19.91
N LYS A 90 -18.15 16.23 -19.00
CA LYS A 90 -19.60 16.10 -19.19
C LYS A 90 -20.37 17.42 -19.05
N LEU A 91 -19.78 18.43 -18.39
CA LEU A 91 -20.37 19.77 -18.29
C LEU A 91 -20.08 20.58 -19.56
N GLU A 92 -18.87 20.49 -20.12
CA GLU A 92 -18.54 21.14 -21.41
C GLU A 92 -19.37 20.62 -22.59
N GLU A 93 -19.73 19.34 -22.62
CA GLU A 93 -20.65 18.80 -23.64
C GLU A 93 -22.11 19.25 -23.47
N ARG A 94 -22.51 19.72 -22.27
CA ARG A 94 -23.88 20.17 -21.99
C ARG A 94 -24.08 21.66 -22.27
N GLU A 95 -23.00 22.41 -22.40
CA GLU A 95 -23.00 23.86 -22.72
C GLU A 95 -22.79 24.14 -24.22
N LYS A 96 -22.66 23.09 -25.05
CA LYS A 96 -22.67 23.16 -26.52
C LYS A 96 -24.00 22.67 -27.09
#